data_AF-A0A4R7YNL1-F1
#
_entry.id   AF-A0A4R7YNL1-F1
#
_cell.length_a   1.000
_cell.length_b   1.000
_cell.length_c   1.000
_cell.angle_alpha   90.00
_cell.angle_beta   90.00
_cell.angle_gamma   90.00
#
_symmetry.space_group_name_H-M   'P 1'
#
loop_
_entity.id
_entity.type
_entity.pdbx_description
1 polymer ?
#
loop_
_entity_poly.entity_id
_entity_poly.type
_entity_poly.pdbx_seq_one_letter_code
_entity_poly.pdbx_strand_id
1 'polypeptide(L)'
;MIRFYAQFEAWKWYAEEAIKHNNMYLLNRSVNNFVLFGGRLILAENETLYPFHKWFLKVLSEVKNKPTNLMGIIDQLMSAPNQKLIDQFYQKIKDYKDWPQSELRWPNIFMQDTELSWLDDKTPVADL
;
A
#
# COMPACT_ATOMS: atom_id res chain seq x y z
N MET A 1 0.05 -6.21 -10.76
CA MET A 1 1.25 -5.71 -10.06
C MET A 1 1.50 -4.23 -10.25
N ILE A 2 1.69 -3.72 -11.48
CA ILE A 2 1.91 -2.27 -11.73
C ILE A 2 0.86 -1.38 -11.06
N ARG A 3 -0.43 -1.69 -11.23
CA ARG A 3 -1.55 -0.93 -10.63
C ARG A 3 -1.48 -0.90 -9.10
N PHE A 4 -1.23 -2.03 -8.45
CA PHE A 4 -1.05 -2.10 -6.99
C PHE A 4 0.20 -1.35 -6.52
N TYR A 5 1.29 -1.41 -7.29
CA TYR A 5 2.51 -0.66 -6.97
C TYR A 5 2.31 0.85 -7.10
N ALA A 6 1.58 1.31 -8.11
CA ALA A 6 1.21 2.72 -8.26
C ALA A 6 0.35 3.22 -7.08
N GLN A 7 -0.58 2.39 -6.59
CA GLN A 7 -1.34 2.71 -5.38
C GLN A 7 -0.44 2.80 -4.16
N PHE A 8 0.50 1.86 -3.99
CA PHE A 8 1.48 1.88 -2.91
C PHE A 8 2.33 3.17 -2.90
N GLU A 9 2.84 3.59 -4.07
CA GLU A 9 3.57 4.86 -4.23
C GLU A 9 2.69 6.08 -3.91
N ALA A 10 1.45 6.11 -4.40
CA ALA A 10 0.51 7.20 -4.16
C ALA A 10 0.18 7.36 -2.67
N TRP A 11 -0.15 6.26 -1.99
CA TRP A 11 -0.53 6.30 -0.57
C TRP A 11 0.64 6.62 0.35
N LYS A 12 1.88 6.29 -0.04
CA LYS A 12 3.07 6.84 0.62
C LYS A 12 3.09 8.36 0.53
N TRP A 13 2.98 8.89 -0.69
CA TRP A 13 3.04 10.34 -0.92
C TRP A 13 1.94 11.06 -0.13
N TYR A 14 0.71 10.55 -0.13
CA TYR A 14 -0.38 11.12 0.67
C TYR A 14 -0.13 11.04 2.18
N ALA A 15 0.57 10.02 2.68
CA ALA A 15 0.94 9.94 4.09
C ALA A 15 1.99 11.01 4.45
N GLU A 16 2.97 11.26 3.56
CA GLU A 16 3.97 12.31 3.73
C GLU A 16 3.34 13.71 3.71
N GLU A 17 2.43 13.98 2.77
CA GLU A 17 1.67 15.24 2.73
C GLU A 17 0.81 15.42 3.98
N ALA A 18 0.17 14.35 4.47
CA ALA A 18 -0.60 14.41 5.69
C ALA A 18 0.25 14.81 6.91
N ILE A 19 1.48 14.31 7.02
CA ILE A 19 2.41 14.69 8.08
C ILE A 19 2.79 16.17 7.96
N LYS A 20 3.17 16.63 6.76
CA LYS A 20 3.55 18.03 6.52
C LYS A 20 2.45 19.01 6.92
N HIS A 21 1.20 18.64 6.68
CA HIS A 21 0.03 19.46 6.96
C HIS A 21 -0.66 19.14 8.30
N ASN A 22 -0.08 18.25 9.11
CA ASN A 22 -0.64 17.82 10.39
C ASN A 22 -2.11 17.34 10.27
N ASN A 23 -2.44 16.68 9.15
CA ASN A 23 -3.79 16.23 8.81
C ASN A 23 -3.98 14.77 9.23
N MET A 24 -4.46 14.57 10.46
CA MET A 24 -4.64 13.23 11.03
C MET A 24 -5.64 12.35 10.26
N TYR A 25 -6.68 12.95 9.69
CA TYR A 25 -7.67 12.20 8.89
C TYR A 25 -7.02 11.62 7.63
N LEU A 26 -6.28 12.44 6.88
CA LEU A 26 -5.55 11.99 5.71
C LEU A 26 -4.47 11.00 6.12
N LEU A 27 -3.75 11.24 7.22
CA LEU A 27 -2.68 10.35 7.67
C LEU A 27 -3.20 8.93 7.94
N ASN A 28 -4.27 8.81 8.71
CA ASN A 28 -4.88 7.51 9.02
C ASN A 28 -5.39 6.80 7.76
N ARG A 29 -6.05 7.53 6.86
CA ARG A 29 -6.53 6.97 5.59
C ARG A 29 -5.38 6.49 4.71
N SER A 30 -4.33 7.30 4.58
CA SER A 30 -3.18 7.01 3.74
C SER A 30 -2.38 5.85 4.29
N VAL A 31 -2.12 5.80 5.59
CA VAL A 31 -1.38 4.71 6.25
C VAL A 31 -2.13 3.37 6.12
N ASN A 32 -3.46 3.37 6.30
CA ASN A 32 -4.28 2.17 6.08
C ASN A 32 -4.16 1.63 4.65
N ASN A 33 -4.28 2.50 3.65
CA ASN A 33 -4.16 2.09 2.25
C ASN A 33 -2.72 1.75 1.85
N PHE A 34 -1.74 2.46 2.39
CA PHE A 34 -0.32 2.21 2.16
C PHE A 34 0.07 0.79 2.62
N VAL A 35 -0.37 0.42 3.83
CA VAL A 35 -0.19 -0.95 4.35
C VAL A 35 -0.99 -1.97 3.55
N LEU A 36 -2.23 -1.65 3.17
CA LEU A 36 -3.06 -2.52 2.34
C LEU A 36 -2.35 -2.87 1.02
N PHE A 37 -1.92 -1.87 0.25
CA PHE A 37 -1.29 -2.11 -1.05
C PHE A 37 0.11 -2.72 -0.91
N GLY A 38 0.91 -2.31 0.08
CA GLY A 38 2.18 -2.96 0.39
C GLY A 38 2.03 -4.43 0.73
N GLY A 39 1.03 -4.79 1.54
CA GLY A 39 0.73 -6.19 1.84
C GLY A 39 0.12 -6.95 0.66
N ARG A 40 -0.77 -6.34 -0.13
CA ARG A 40 -1.31 -6.95 -1.36
C ARG A 40 -0.22 -7.28 -2.37
N LEU A 41 0.83 -6.45 -2.48
CA LEU A 41 2.01 -6.77 -3.30
C LEU A 41 2.70 -8.05 -2.81
N ILE A 42 2.93 -8.19 -1.50
CA ILE A 42 3.52 -9.40 -0.92
C ILE A 42 2.61 -10.62 -1.12
N LEU A 43 1.31 -10.48 -0.88
CA LEU A 43 0.35 -11.56 -1.05
C LEU A 43 0.29 -12.04 -2.50
N ALA A 44 0.29 -11.12 -3.47
CA ALA A 44 0.32 -11.46 -4.89
C ALA A 44 1.59 -12.23 -5.27
N GLU A 45 2.74 -11.87 -4.71
CA GLU A 45 4.00 -12.59 -4.88
C GLU A 45 4.04 -13.98 -4.24
N ASN A 46 3.20 -14.19 -3.22
CA ASN A 46 3.02 -15.50 -2.59
C ASN A 46 1.81 -16.25 -3.19
N GLU A 47 1.22 -15.76 -4.29
CA GLU A 47 0.01 -16.32 -4.91
C GLU A 47 -1.13 -16.58 -3.91
N THR A 48 -1.20 -15.72 -2.89
CA THR A 48 -2.09 -15.93 -1.74
C THR A 48 -3.25 -14.95 -1.78
N LEU A 49 -4.47 -15.48 -1.85
CA LEU A 49 -5.70 -14.69 -1.71
C LEU A 49 -6.10 -14.57 -0.25
N TYR A 50 -6.84 -13.51 0.08
CA TYR A 50 -7.41 -13.29 1.41
C TYR A 50 -8.90 -12.95 1.27
N PRO A 51 -9.78 -13.50 2.12
CA PRO A 51 -11.23 -13.46 1.88
C PRO A 51 -11.89 -12.09 2.12
N PHE A 52 -11.30 -11.21 2.94
CA PHE A 52 -11.74 -9.81 3.13
C PHE A 52 -10.76 -9.02 4.03
N HIS A 53 -10.93 -7.69 4.13
CA HIS A 53 -10.11 -6.80 4.95
C HIS A 53 -9.89 -7.27 6.40
N LYS A 54 -10.91 -7.84 7.06
CA LYS A 54 -10.77 -8.34 8.43
C LYS A 54 -9.73 -9.46 8.60
N TRP A 55 -9.43 -10.18 7.51
CA TRP A 55 -8.46 -11.28 7.50
C TRP A 55 -7.11 -10.88 6.91
N PHE A 56 -7.01 -9.68 6.33
CA PHE A 56 -5.84 -9.24 5.59
C PHE A 56 -4.53 -9.38 6.38
N LEU A 57 -4.47 -8.79 7.59
CA LEU A 57 -3.26 -8.84 8.42
C LEU A 57 -2.94 -10.27 8.91
N LYS A 58 -3.97 -11.08 9.18
CA LYS A 58 -3.79 -12.48 9.56
C LYS A 58 -3.13 -13.26 8.42
N VAL A 59 -3.70 -13.21 7.22
CA VAL A 59 -3.17 -13.93 6.05
C VAL A 59 -1.77 -13.42 5.70
N LEU A 60 -1.54 -12.11 5.73
CA LEU A 60 -0.22 -11.51 5.52
C LEU A 60 0.82 -11.98 6.54
N SER A 61 0.42 -12.25 7.79
CA SER A 61 1.34 -12.78 8.80
C SER A 61 1.74 -14.25 8.54
N GLU A 62 0.87 -15.01 7.87
CA GLU A 62 1.00 -16.46 7.67
C GLU A 62 1.80 -16.81 6.40
N VAL A 63 1.94 -15.89 5.42
CA VAL A 63 2.72 -16.19 4.20
C VAL A 63 4.19 -16.45 4.52
N LYS A 64 4.79 -17.43 3.83
CA LYS A 64 6.17 -17.85 4.10
C LYS A 64 7.20 -16.83 3.62
N ASN A 65 7.04 -16.30 2.42
CA ASN A 65 7.97 -15.35 1.83
C ASN A 65 7.51 -13.92 2.12
N LYS A 66 8.17 -13.24 3.06
CA LYS A 66 7.89 -11.83 3.38
C LYS A 66 9.10 -11.17 4.03
N PRO A 67 9.23 -9.83 3.98
CA PRO A 67 10.31 -9.12 4.64
C PRO A 67 10.38 -9.39 6.15
N THR A 68 11.60 -9.55 6.67
CA THR A 68 11.81 -9.70 8.12
C THR A 68 11.26 -8.51 8.89
N ASN A 69 10.55 -8.79 9.98
CA ASN A 69 9.89 -7.82 10.86
C ASN A 69 8.83 -6.93 10.17
N LEU A 70 8.22 -7.40 9.07
CA LEU A 70 7.15 -6.67 8.39
C LEU A 70 5.98 -6.34 9.35
N MET A 71 5.48 -7.33 10.07
CA MET A 71 4.30 -7.16 10.94
C MET A 71 4.58 -6.17 12.08
N GLY A 72 5.76 -6.22 12.70
CA GLY A 72 6.12 -5.28 13.75
C GLY A 72 6.25 -3.83 13.27
N ILE A 73 6.58 -3.61 11.98
CA ILE A 73 6.57 -2.27 11.38
C ILE A 73 5.12 -1.81 11.12
N ILE A 74 4.26 -2.71 10.63
CA ILE A 74 2.83 -2.44 10.43
C ILE A 74 2.17 -2.04 11.76
N ASP A 75 2.41 -2.78 12.85
CA ASP A 75 1.83 -2.49 14.16
C ASP A 75 2.24 -1.10 14.68
N GLN A 76 3.51 -0.72 14.47
CA GLN A 76 3.99 0.62 14.81
C GLN A 76 3.35 1.72 13.95
N LEU A 77 3.19 1.48 12.64
CA LEU A 77 2.50 2.40 11.72
C LEU A 77 1.04 2.62 12.10
N MET A 78 0.32 1.56 12.49
CA MET A 78 -1.09 1.67 12.91
C MET A 78 -1.25 2.40 14.24
N SER A 79 -0.25 2.32 15.13
CA SER A 79 -0.33 2.88 16.47
C SER A 79 0.10 4.35 16.53
N ALA A 80 1.22 4.69 15.86
CA ALA A 80 1.81 6.03 15.91
C ALA A 80 2.59 6.32 14.62
N PRO A 81 1.90 6.57 13.49
CA PRO A 81 2.54 6.79 12.20
C PRO A 81 3.43 8.04 12.24
N ASN A 82 4.61 7.93 11.65
CA ASN A 82 5.56 9.03 11.46
C ASN A 82 6.42 8.78 10.22
N GLN A 83 7.17 9.80 9.80
CA GLN A 83 7.98 9.77 8.58
C GLN A 83 8.97 8.59 8.57
N LYS A 84 9.66 8.35 9.68
CA LYS A 84 10.63 7.26 9.80
C LYS A 84 9.99 5.89 9.56
N LEU A 85 8.80 5.65 10.11
CA LEU A 85 8.08 4.38 9.90
C LEU A 85 7.57 4.23 8.48
N ILE A 86 7.11 5.32 7.85
CA ILE A 86 6.69 5.34 6.44
C ILE A 86 7.87 4.94 5.54
N ASP A 87 9.04 5.55 5.76
CA ASP A 87 10.25 5.24 5.01
C ASP A 87 10.73 3.80 5.22
N GLN A 88 10.69 3.31 6.47
CA GLN A 88 11.06 1.93 6.78
C GLN A 88 10.14 0.91 6.09
N PHE A 89 8.83 1.11 6.15
CA PHE A 89 7.89 0.23 5.45
C PHE A 89 8.08 0.33 3.93
N TYR A 90 8.26 1.53 3.40
CA TYR A 90 8.52 1.74 1.97
C TYR A 90 9.70 0.91 1.48
N GLN A 91 10.85 1.03 2.16
CA GLN A 91 12.06 0.29 1.78
C GLN A 91 11.87 -1.22 1.95
N LYS A 92 11.16 -1.68 2.99
CA LYS A 92 10.88 -3.12 3.16
C LYS A 92 10.13 -3.73 1.99
N ILE A 93 9.15 -3.01 1.45
CA ILE A 93 8.42 -3.48 0.26
C ILE A 93 9.30 -3.35 -0.98
N LYS A 94 10.03 -2.25 -1.15
CA LYS A 94 10.90 -2.02 -2.31
C LYS A 94 12.04 -3.04 -2.41
N ASP A 95 12.67 -3.38 -1.30
CA ASP A 95 13.78 -4.33 -1.24
C ASP A 95 13.33 -5.80 -1.35
N TYR A 96 12.04 -6.07 -1.13
CA TYR A 96 11.48 -7.42 -1.20
C TYR A 96 11.54 -8.00 -2.62
N LYS A 97 11.32 -7.16 -3.64
CA LYS A 97 11.30 -7.57 -5.04
C LYS A 97 11.55 -6.37 -5.96
N ASP A 98 12.16 -6.63 -7.11
CA ASP A 98 12.15 -5.69 -8.22
C ASP A 98 10.74 -5.60 -8.83
N TRP A 99 10.03 -4.53 -8.49
CA TRP A 99 8.65 -4.32 -8.92
C TRP A 99 8.59 -3.86 -10.38
N PRO A 100 7.60 -4.34 -11.15
CA PRO A 100 7.49 -3.99 -12.56
C PRO A 100 7.32 -2.49 -12.75
N GLN A 101 8.13 -1.93 -13.64
CA GLN A 101 8.07 -0.53 -14.03
C GLN A 101 7.03 -0.32 -15.13
N SER A 102 6.52 0.90 -15.21
CA SER A 102 5.56 1.34 -16.23
C SER A 102 6.07 2.61 -16.90
N GLU A 103 5.76 2.77 -18.19
CA GLU A 103 6.03 4.02 -18.91
C GLU A 103 5.25 5.20 -18.30
N LEU A 104 4.01 4.93 -17.86
CA LEU A 104 3.24 5.88 -17.08
C LEU A 104 3.76 5.92 -15.64
N ARG A 105 3.98 7.13 -15.13
CA ARG A 105 4.30 7.36 -13.72
C ARG A 105 3.08 7.05 -12.84
N TRP A 106 3.35 6.69 -11.58
CA TRP A 106 2.30 6.35 -10.61
C TRP A 106 1.15 7.37 -10.52
N PRO A 107 1.34 8.72 -10.64
CA PRO A 107 0.21 9.66 -10.50
C PRO A 107 -0.84 9.46 -11.58
N ASN A 108 -0.41 9.17 -12.81
CA ASN A 108 -1.33 8.96 -13.93
C ASN A 108 -2.12 7.66 -13.74
N ILE A 109 -1.46 6.61 -13.27
CA ILE A 109 -2.10 5.31 -13.00
C ILE A 109 -3.08 5.45 -11.83
N PHE A 110 -2.67 6.08 -10.74
CA PHE A 110 -3.51 6.30 -9.57
C PHE A 110 -4.75 7.13 -9.91
N MET A 111 -4.59 8.22 -10.67
CA MET A 111 -5.69 9.05 -11.13
C MET A 111 -6.70 8.22 -11.95
N GLN A 112 -6.25 7.42 -12.91
CA GLN A 112 -7.14 6.55 -13.69
C GLN A 112 -7.81 5.46 -12.85
N ASP A 113 -7.10 4.87 -11.90
CA ASP A 113 -7.53 3.70 -11.13
C ASP A 113 -8.37 4.02 -9.90
N THR A 114 -8.31 5.27 -9.42
CA THR A 114 -8.97 5.74 -8.21
C THR A 114 -9.85 6.95 -8.46
N GLU A 115 -9.32 8.01 -9.08
CA GLU A 115 -9.98 9.32 -9.12
C GLU A 115 -10.95 9.45 -10.30
N LEU A 116 -10.67 8.77 -11.41
CA LEU A 116 -11.43 8.81 -12.65
C LEU A 116 -12.08 7.46 -13.00
N SER A 117 -11.95 6.44 -12.14
CA SER A 117 -12.49 5.10 -12.42
C SER A 117 -14.00 5.10 -12.69
N TRP A 118 -14.73 6.00 -12.03
CA TRP A 118 -16.17 6.21 -12.21
C TRP A 118 -16.54 6.80 -13.57
N LEU A 119 -15.62 7.51 -14.23
CA LEU A 119 -15.85 8.09 -15.55
C LEU A 119 -15.81 7.02 -16.65
N ASP A 120 -14.95 6.03 -16.47
CA ASP A 120 -14.71 4.95 -17.45
C ASP A 120 -15.50 3.67 -17.16
N ASP A 121 -16.41 3.68 -16.17
CA ASP A 121 -17.13 2.49 -15.66
C ASP A 121 -16.19 1.32 -15.32
N LYS A 122 -15.01 1.64 -14.74
CA LYS A 122 -14.02 0.65 -14.32
C LYS A 122 -14.14 0.41 -12.82
N THR A 123 -14.08 -0.86 -12.41
CA THR A 123 -13.92 -1.23 -11.00
C THR A 123 -12.63 -0.59 -10.44
N PRO A 124 -12.73 0.21 -9.37
CA PRO A 124 -11.57 0.78 -8.71
C PRO A 124 -10.60 -0.31 -8.25
N VAL A 125 -9.30 -0.01 -8.28
CA VAL A 125 -8.27 -1.00 -7.91
C VAL A 125 -8.36 -1.45 -6.45
N ALA A 126 -8.93 -0.62 -5.57
CA ALA A 126 -9.17 -0.97 -4.17
C ALA A 126 -10.20 -2.10 -4.01
N ASP A 127 -11.12 -2.24 -4.97
CA ASP A 127 -12.23 -3.19 -4.94
C ASP A 127 -11.93 -4.51 -5.69
N LEU A 128 -10.71 -4.64 -6.24
CA LEU A 128 -10.15 -5.89 -6.76
C LEU A 128 -9.56 -6.74 -5.62
#